data_AF-A0A9X3GZB8-F1
#
_entry.id   AF-A0A9X3GZB8-F1
#
_cell.length_a   1.000
_cell.length_b   1.000
_cell.length_c   1.000
_cell.angle_alpha   90.00
_cell.angle_beta   90.00
_cell.angle_gamma   90.00
#
_symmetry.space_group_name_H-M   'P 1'
#
loop_
_entity.id
_entity.type
_entity.pdbx_description
1 polymer ?
#
loop_
_entity_poly.entity_id
_entity_poly.type
_entity_poly.pdbx_seq_one_letter_code
_entity_poly.pdbx_strand_id
1 'polypeptide(L)'
;MSVNGSQTVAENLADAAALEGMPENVSAGQAAAGTEAHHVDPTALGMTATAWVSLAMVVVIVLLLWKKVPAIIGASLDKKIASIRANLDEAAALRADAEKIKAEYEAKAKAAAKEAEAMLAHARSEAEAIVAQARTDAGALIERRGKMAEDKIAAAERGAIAEVRARAASAASAAAAALIAERNTAKADKALVDEAIDGLGSVRL
;
A
#
# COMPACT_ATOMS: atom_id res chain seq x y z
N MET A 1 -26.60 6.36 -22.79
CA MET A 1 -27.11 7.72 -23.03
C MET A 1 -26.31 8.38 -24.15
N SER A 2 -26.68 8.15 -25.41
CA SER A 2 -26.21 8.95 -26.56
C SER A 2 -27.08 8.64 -27.77
N VAL A 3 -28.34 9.06 -27.73
CA VAL A 3 -29.25 9.07 -28.89
C VAL A 3 -30.18 10.27 -28.68
N ASN A 4 -29.72 11.48 -28.96
CA ASN A 4 -30.63 12.66 -28.98
C ASN A 4 -30.13 13.86 -29.81
N GLY A 5 -28.92 13.79 -30.40
CA GLY A 5 -28.40 14.87 -31.25
C GLY A 5 -28.90 14.82 -32.69
N SER A 6 -29.13 13.64 -33.26
CA SER A 6 -29.58 13.51 -34.66
C SER A 6 -31.07 13.70 -34.85
N GLN A 7 -31.90 13.34 -33.84
CA GLN A 7 -33.35 13.54 -33.90
C GLN A 7 -33.73 15.02 -33.76
N THR A 8 -33.04 15.76 -32.90
CA THR A 8 -33.27 17.20 -32.71
C THR A 8 -32.85 18.02 -33.93
N VAL A 9 -31.78 17.63 -34.65
CA VAL A 9 -31.40 18.29 -35.91
C VAL A 9 -32.38 17.95 -37.04
N ALA A 10 -32.91 16.73 -37.08
CA ALA A 10 -33.92 16.34 -38.07
C ALA A 10 -35.27 17.05 -37.86
N GLU A 11 -35.68 17.26 -36.60
CA GLU A 11 -36.90 17.97 -36.23
C GLU A 11 -36.81 19.47 -36.62
N ASN A 12 -35.66 20.11 -36.36
CA ASN A 12 -35.42 21.50 -36.74
C ASN A 12 -35.30 21.71 -38.27
N LEU A 13 -34.85 20.70 -39.02
CA LEU A 13 -34.80 20.76 -40.49
C LEU A 13 -36.17 20.52 -41.13
N ALA A 14 -37.04 19.71 -40.50
CA ALA A 14 -38.41 19.51 -40.95
C ALA A 14 -39.26 20.78 -40.75
N ASP A 15 -39.06 21.50 -39.63
CA ASP A 15 -39.70 22.80 -39.40
C ASP A 15 -39.20 23.89 -40.37
N ALA A 16 -37.95 23.81 -40.82
CA ALA A 16 -37.42 24.74 -41.82
C ALA A 16 -38.03 24.54 -43.22
N ALA A 17 -38.43 23.31 -43.58
CA ALA A 17 -39.06 22.99 -44.85
C ALA A 17 -40.58 23.24 -44.86
N ALA A 18 -41.22 23.32 -43.68
CA ALA A 18 -42.65 23.62 -43.53
C ALA A 18 -43.00 25.12 -43.65
N LEU A 19 -42.00 26.00 -43.82
CA LEU A 19 -42.17 27.44 -44.02
C LEU A 19 -42.07 27.87 -45.50
N GLU A 20 -41.98 26.91 -46.43
CA GLU A 20 -41.98 27.17 -47.87
C GLU A 20 -43.41 27.09 -48.43
N GLY A 21 -44.21 28.11 -48.12
CA GLY A 21 -45.57 28.23 -48.64
C GLY A 21 -46.43 29.21 -47.85
N MET A 22 -46.22 30.51 -48.04
CA MET A 22 -47.19 31.53 -47.62
C MET A 22 -47.70 32.37 -48.80
N PRO A 23 -49.01 32.67 -48.82
CA PRO A 23 -49.71 33.40 -49.87
C PRO A 23 -49.40 34.90 -49.90
N GLU A 24 -49.70 35.48 -51.06
CA GLU A 24 -49.79 36.91 -51.36
C GLU A 24 -50.37 37.75 -50.21
N ASN A 25 -49.76 38.93 -49.99
CA ASN A 25 -50.25 40.12 -49.26
C ASN A 25 -49.51 40.57 -47.99
N VAL A 26 -48.17 40.64 -48.01
CA VAL A 26 -47.45 41.55 -47.10
C VAL A 26 -47.13 42.84 -47.84
N SER A 27 -47.92 43.87 -47.51
CA SER A 27 -47.75 45.26 -47.90
C SER A 27 -46.28 45.71 -47.72
N ALA A 28 -45.59 45.82 -48.84
CA ALA A 28 -44.33 46.56 -48.97
C ALA A 28 -44.58 48.05 -48.71
N GLY A 29 -44.33 48.49 -47.48
CA GLY A 29 -44.33 49.89 -47.08
C GLY A 29 -43.04 50.59 -47.49
N GLN A 30 -43.03 51.06 -48.74
CA GLN A 30 -42.18 52.13 -49.31
C GLN A 30 -40.68 51.87 -49.53
N ALA A 31 -40.42 51.29 -50.71
CA ALA A 31 -39.30 51.71 -51.54
C ALA A 31 -39.51 53.17 -51.99
N ALA A 32 -38.62 54.07 -51.58
CA ALA A 32 -38.51 55.40 -52.15
C ALA A 32 -37.68 55.34 -53.43
N ALA A 33 -38.35 55.07 -54.55
CA ALA A 33 -37.84 55.40 -55.88
C ALA A 33 -38.90 56.29 -56.54
N GLY A 34 -38.66 57.60 -56.48
CA GLY A 34 -39.58 58.61 -56.96
C GLY A 34 -38.87 59.94 -57.06
N THR A 35 -38.33 60.17 -58.25
CA THR A 35 -38.16 61.48 -58.87
C THR A 35 -36.98 62.30 -58.35
N GLU A 36 -36.14 62.71 -59.30
CA GLU A 36 -35.29 63.91 -59.21
C GLU A 36 -36.16 65.09 -58.81
N ALA A 37 -36.38 65.24 -57.51
CA ALA A 37 -36.95 66.42 -56.90
C ALA A 37 -35.76 67.24 -56.45
N HIS A 38 -35.67 68.46 -56.97
CA HIS A 38 -34.75 69.49 -56.51
C HIS A 38 -34.69 69.47 -54.98
N HIS A 39 -33.61 68.91 -54.43
CA HIS A 39 -33.31 68.96 -53.01
C HIS A 39 -33.11 70.43 -52.67
N VAL A 40 -34.17 71.09 -52.20
CA VAL A 40 -34.02 72.37 -51.51
C VAL A 40 -33.33 72.01 -50.20
N ASP A 41 -32.00 72.17 -50.18
CA ASP A 41 -31.24 72.13 -48.94
C ASP A 41 -31.91 73.09 -47.94
N PRO A 42 -32.46 72.63 -46.80
CA PRO A 42 -32.86 73.54 -45.74
C PRO A 42 -31.59 74.20 -45.22
N THR A 43 -31.27 75.34 -45.81
CA THR A 43 -30.07 76.11 -45.53
C THR A 43 -30.36 76.97 -44.31
N ALA A 44 -30.05 76.43 -43.13
CA ALA A 44 -30.02 77.22 -41.90
C ALA A 44 -28.64 77.91 -41.82
N LEU A 45 -28.63 79.26 -41.81
CA LEU A 45 -27.42 80.08 -41.68
C LEU A 45 -26.35 79.83 -42.78
N GLY A 46 -26.74 79.65 -44.04
CA GLY A 46 -25.80 79.63 -45.18
C GLY A 46 -25.00 78.34 -45.38
N MET A 47 -25.33 77.25 -44.68
CA MET A 47 -24.69 75.94 -44.81
C MET A 47 -25.71 74.84 -45.17
N THR A 48 -25.27 73.84 -45.95
CA THR A 48 -26.09 72.69 -46.37
C THR A 48 -26.42 71.76 -45.18
N ALA A 49 -27.51 70.99 -45.26
CA ALA A 49 -27.90 70.07 -44.18
C ALA A 49 -26.80 69.01 -43.88
N THR A 50 -26.09 68.58 -44.92
CA THR A 50 -24.93 67.68 -44.80
C THR A 50 -23.74 68.34 -44.08
N ALA A 51 -23.57 69.65 -44.19
CA ALA A 51 -22.55 70.40 -43.44
C ALA A 51 -22.86 70.46 -41.94
N TRP A 52 -24.13 70.61 -41.56
CA TRP A 52 -24.54 70.52 -40.14
C TRP A 52 -24.39 69.10 -39.57
N VAL A 53 -24.70 68.05 -40.34
CA VAL A 53 -24.51 66.65 -39.93
C VAL A 53 -23.02 66.31 -39.78
N SER A 54 -22.18 66.73 -40.73
CA SER A 54 -20.73 66.53 -40.62
C SER A 54 -20.12 67.31 -39.45
N LEU A 55 -20.56 68.54 -39.20
CA LEU A 55 -20.15 69.32 -38.03
C LEU A 55 -20.55 68.61 -36.72
N ALA A 56 -21.78 68.11 -36.63
CA ALA A 56 -22.23 67.33 -35.48
C ALA A 56 -21.39 66.05 -35.28
N MET A 57 -21.04 65.35 -36.36
CA MET A 57 -20.19 64.16 -36.29
C MET A 57 -18.77 64.49 -35.83
N VAL A 58 -18.19 65.58 -36.30
CA VAL A 58 -16.89 66.08 -35.83
C VAL A 58 -16.94 66.42 -34.34
N VAL A 59 -17.99 67.10 -33.88
CA VAL A 59 -18.18 67.41 -32.45
C VAL A 59 -18.27 66.13 -31.62
N VAL A 60 -19.00 65.10 -32.08
CA VAL A 60 -19.07 63.80 -31.40
C VAL A 60 -17.71 63.10 -31.37
N ILE A 61 -16.96 63.08 -32.47
CA ILE A 61 -15.62 62.48 -32.51
C ILE A 61 -14.67 63.20 -31.55
N VAL A 62 -14.68 64.54 -31.53
CA VAL A 62 -13.87 65.34 -30.59
C VAL A 62 -14.27 65.05 -29.15
N LEU A 63 -15.57 64.94 -28.84
CA LEU A 63 -16.05 64.57 -27.51
C LEU A 63 -15.63 63.14 -27.12
N LEU A 64 -15.64 62.18 -28.03
CA LEU A 64 -15.19 60.80 -27.79
C LEU A 64 -13.68 60.73 -27.53
N LEU A 65 -12.89 61.52 -28.26
CA LEU A 65 -11.46 61.67 -28.04
C LEU A 65 -11.17 62.37 -26.71
N TRP A 66 -11.91 63.42 -26.38
CA TRP A 66 -11.78 64.13 -25.10
C TRP A 66 -12.17 63.26 -23.91
N LYS A 67 -13.19 62.41 -24.06
CA LYS A 67 -13.58 61.38 -23.08
C LYS A 67 -12.72 60.11 -23.14
N LYS A 68 -11.70 60.07 -24.00
CA LYS A 68 -10.68 59.00 -24.09
C LYS A 68 -11.27 57.59 -24.30
N VAL A 69 -12.41 57.50 -24.98
CA VAL A 69 -13.05 56.21 -25.30
C VAL A 69 -12.11 55.20 -25.99
N PRO A 70 -11.28 55.57 -26.99
CA PRO A 70 -10.34 54.62 -27.59
C PRO A 70 -9.29 54.09 -26.60
N ALA A 71 -8.86 54.91 -25.64
CA ALA A 71 -7.91 54.48 -24.60
C ALA A 71 -8.54 53.49 -23.62
N ILE A 72 -9.83 53.66 -23.28
CA ILE A 72 -10.57 52.73 -22.40
C ILE A 72 -10.71 51.36 -23.07
N ILE A 73 -11.03 51.33 -24.37
CA ILE A 73 -11.12 50.09 -25.14
C ILE A 73 -9.75 49.39 -25.16
N GLY A 74 -8.67 50.11 -25.48
CA GLY A 74 -7.30 49.58 -25.43
C GLY A 74 -6.95 48.98 -24.07
N ALA A 75 -7.19 49.73 -22.98
CA ALA A 75 -6.94 49.25 -21.63
C ALA A 75 -7.75 48.00 -21.25
N SER A 76 -8.98 47.88 -21.76
CA SER A 76 -9.81 46.68 -21.52
C SER A 76 -9.29 45.44 -22.26
N LEU A 77 -8.75 45.61 -23.47
CA LEU A 77 -8.10 44.55 -24.24
C LEU A 77 -6.79 44.14 -23.57
N ASP A 78 -5.97 45.11 -23.15
CA ASP A 78 -4.72 44.85 -22.43
C ASP A 78 -4.98 44.09 -21.12
N LYS A 79 -6.04 44.46 -20.37
CA LYS A 79 -6.46 43.73 -19.17
C LYS A 79 -6.86 42.28 -19.49
N LYS A 80 -7.57 42.05 -20.61
CA LYS A 80 -7.92 40.69 -21.06
C LYS A 80 -6.67 39.90 -21.45
N ILE A 81 -5.74 40.50 -22.18
CA ILE A 81 -4.47 39.86 -22.55
C ILE A 81 -3.66 39.50 -21.30
N ALA A 82 -3.56 40.42 -20.32
CA ALA A 82 -2.88 40.17 -19.06
C ALA A 82 -3.53 39.03 -18.27
N SER A 83 -4.87 38.99 -18.21
CA SER A 83 -5.59 37.89 -17.56
C SER A 83 -5.40 36.56 -18.27
N ILE A 84 -5.40 36.53 -19.60
CA ILE A 84 -5.15 35.31 -20.38
C ILE A 84 -3.72 34.82 -20.14
N ARG A 85 -2.73 35.72 -20.15
CA ARG A 85 -1.32 35.38 -19.85
C ARG A 85 -1.20 34.80 -18.44
N ALA A 86 -1.78 35.46 -17.43
CA ALA A 86 -1.77 34.97 -16.05
C ALA A 86 -2.40 33.57 -15.94
N ASN A 87 -3.55 33.34 -16.58
CA ASN A 87 -4.19 32.02 -16.57
C ASN A 87 -3.35 30.95 -17.30
N LEU A 88 -2.63 31.34 -18.38
CA LEU A 88 -1.77 30.43 -19.12
C LEU A 88 -0.51 30.08 -18.31
N ASP A 89 0.06 31.06 -17.61
CA ASP A 89 1.21 30.88 -16.72
C ASP A 89 0.83 29.98 -15.52
N GLU A 90 -0.34 30.21 -14.93
CA GLU A 90 -0.88 29.37 -13.85
C GLU A 90 -1.15 27.93 -14.33
N ALA A 91 -1.72 27.77 -15.52
CA ALA A 91 -1.94 26.44 -16.11
C ALA A 91 -0.62 25.72 -16.42
N ALA A 92 0.41 26.45 -16.88
CA ALA A 92 1.74 25.91 -17.11
C ALA A 92 2.42 25.49 -15.81
N ALA A 93 2.32 26.31 -14.76
CA ALA A 93 2.82 25.99 -13.43
C ALA A 93 2.10 24.75 -12.86
N LEU A 94 0.77 24.68 -12.96
CA LEU A 94 -0.01 23.54 -12.51
C LEU A 94 0.36 22.25 -13.25
N ARG A 95 0.66 22.34 -14.56
CA ARG A 95 1.18 21.19 -15.31
C ARG A 95 2.56 20.76 -14.83
N ALA A 96 3.47 21.70 -14.60
CA ALA A 96 4.81 21.39 -14.09
C ALA A 96 4.73 20.72 -12.71
N ASP A 97 3.85 21.19 -11.83
CA ASP A 97 3.61 20.59 -10.52
C ASP A 97 3.00 19.18 -10.65
N ALA A 98 2.03 18.99 -11.54
CA ALA A 98 1.45 17.67 -11.80
C ALA A 98 2.48 16.68 -12.34
N GLU A 99 3.34 17.11 -13.26
CA GLU A 99 4.43 16.29 -13.81
C GLU A 99 5.47 15.94 -12.74
N LYS A 100 5.83 16.90 -11.88
CA LYS A 100 6.72 16.67 -10.74
C LYS A 100 6.12 15.66 -9.78
N ILE A 101 4.86 15.84 -9.39
CA ILE A 101 4.14 14.92 -8.51
C ILE A 101 4.12 13.53 -9.13
N LYS A 102 3.77 13.41 -10.42
CA LYS A 102 3.78 12.13 -11.14
C LYS A 102 5.15 11.46 -11.08
N ALA A 103 6.23 12.19 -11.37
CA ALA A 103 7.59 11.66 -11.32
C ALA A 103 7.97 11.20 -9.90
N GLU A 104 7.59 11.96 -8.86
CA GLU A 104 7.80 11.57 -7.47
C GLU A 104 7.04 10.30 -7.11
N TYR A 105 5.78 10.15 -7.53
CA TYR A 105 4.99 8.94 -7.28
C TYR A 105 5.52 7.73 -8.05
N GLU A 106 5.97 7.89 -9.28
CA GLU A 106 6.62 6.82 -10.05
C GLU A 106 7.94 6.38 -9.39
N ALA A 107 8.74 7.33 -8.92
CA ALA A 107 9.97 7.04 -8.18
C ALA A 107 9.67 6.32 -6.86
N LYS A 108 8.67 6.80 -6.09
CA LYS A 108 8.21 6.14 -4.85
C LYS A 108 7.68 4.74 -5.10
N ALA A 109 6.90 4.53 -6.17
CA ALA A 109 6.39 3.21 -6.54
C ALA A 109 7.54 2.23 -6.89
N LYS A 110 8.53 2.68 -7.65
CA LYS A 110 9.73 1.87 -7.96
C LYS A 110 10.56 1.57 -6.72
N ALA A 111 10.72 2.55 -5.81
CA ALA A 111 11.42 2.35 -4.55
C ALA A 111 10.69 1.35 -3.65
N ALA A 112 9.37 1.49 -3.50
CA ALA A 112 8.54 0.56 -2.72
C ALA A 112 8.56 -0.87 -3.30
N ALA A 113 8.56 -1.02 -4.62
CA ALA A 113 8.69 -2.33 -5.27
C ALA A 113 10.04 -2.98 -4.94
N LYS A 114 11.15 -2.23 -5.03
CA LYS A 114 12.48 -2.71 -4.65
C LYS A 114 12.58 -3.04 -3.16
N GLU A 115 11.98 -2.23 -2.30
CA GLU A 115 11.95 -2.47 -0.87
C GLU A 115 11.15 -3.74 -0.54
N ALA A 116 10.02 -3.96 -1.21
CA ALA A 116 9.25 -5.20 -1.07
C ALA A 116 10.04 -6.43 -1.54
N GLU A 117 10.75 -6.35 -2.66
CA GLU A 117 11.64 -7.43 -3.12
C GLU A 117 12.77 -7.70 -2.10
N ALA A 118 13.38 -6.64 -1.55
CA ALA A 118 14.40 -6.76 -0.52
C ALA A 118 13.85 -7.38 0.78
N MET A 119 12.66 -6.96 1.21
CA MET A 119 11.96 -7.55 2.37
C MET A 119 11.68 -9.04 2.15
N LEU A 120 11.22 -9.43 0.95
CA LEU A 120 10.96 -10.83 0.63
C LEU A 120 12.26 -11.66 0.60
N ALA A 121 13.34 -11.12 0.03
CA ALA A 121 14.64 -11.76 0.02
C ALA A 121 15.19 -11.95 1.45
N HIS A 122 15.08 -10.91 2.28
CA HIS A 122 15.48 -10.97 3.68
C HIS A 122 14.66 -12.00 4.46
N ALA A 123 13.33 -11.96 4.35
CA ALA A 123 12.45 -12.90 5.03
C ALA A 123 12.73 -14.37 4.64
N ARG A 124 13.05 -14.63 3.35
CA ARG A 124 13.47 -15.96 2.90
C ARG A 124 14.79 -16.38 3.53
N SER A 125 15.80 -15.50 3.51
CA SER A 125 17.10 -15.77 4.13
C SER A 125 16.98 -16.02 5.63
N GLU A 126 16.15 -15.24 6.33
CA GLU A 126 15.90 -15.44 7.76
C GLU A 126 15.16 -16.76 8.02
N ALA A 127 14.16 -17.09 7.21
CA ALA A 127 13.45 -18.37 7.32
C ALA A 127 14.40 -19.56 7.12
N GLU A 128 15.28 -19.50 6.12
CA GLU A 128 16.30 -20.52 5.87
C GLU A 128 17.28 -20.64 7.06
N ALA A 129 17.73 -19.51 7.61
CA ALA A 129 18.60 -19.49 8.79
C ALA A 129 17.91 -20.09 10.02
N ILE A 130 16.64 -19.76 10.26
CA ILE A 130 15.85 -20.32 11.37
C ILE A 130 15.68 -21.83 11.20
N VAL A 131 15.38 -22.30 9.99
CA VAL A 131 15.24 -23.74 9.73
C VAL A 131 16.58 -24.47 9.92
N ALA A 132 17.68 -23.88 9.45
CA ALA A 132 19.01 -24.44 9.65
C ALA A 132 19.38 -24.52 11.15
N GLN A 133 19.13 -23.46 11.90
CA GLN A 133 19.36 -23.43 13.34
C GLN A 133 18.47 -24.45 14.07
N ALA A 134 17.18 -24.51 13.74
CA ALA A 134 16.25 -25.47 14.32
C ALA A 134 16.67 -26.92 14.07
N ARG A 135 17.23 -27.23 12.89
CA ARG A 135 17.78 -28.56 12.60
C ARG A 135 18.99 -28.87 13.47
N THR A 136 19.91 -27.92 13.64
CA THR A 136 21.07 -28.08 14.52
C THR A 136 20.65 -28.31 15.96
N ASP A 137 19.72 -27.49 16.46
CA ASP A 137 19.20 -27.60 17.84
C ASP A 137 18.44 -28.91 18.06
N ALA A 138 17.63 -29.33 17.08
CA ALA A 138 16.95 -30.62 17.13
C ALA A 138 17.94 -31.79 17.17
N GLY A 139 19.01 -31.73 16.38
CA GLY A 139 20.10 -32.72 16.41
C GLY A 139 20.76 -32.80 17.79
N ALA A 140 21.13 -31.65 18.35
CA ALA A 140 21.72 -31.58 19.70
C ALA A 140 20.76 -32.09 20.79
N LEU A 141 19.46 -31.83 20.67
CA LEU A 141 18.44 -32.36 21.58
C LEU A 141 18.32 -33.88 21.50
N ILE A 142 18.36 -34.44 20.29
CA ILE A 142 18.32 -35.89 20.09
C ILE A 142 19.57 -36.54 20.69
N GLU A 143 20.76 -35.99 20.44
CA GLU A 143 22.01 -36.52 21.01
C GLU A 143 21.98 -36.48 22.54
N ARG A 144 21.55 -35.36 23.14
CA ARG A 144 21.43 -35.26 24.60
C ARG A 144 20.42 -36.26 25.16
N ARG A 145 19.29 -36.47 24.49
CA ARG A 145 18.28 -37.46 24.90
C ARG A 145 18.81 -38.89 24.75
N GLY A 146 19.59 -39.18 23.71
CA GLY A 146 20.28 -40.44 23.52
C GLY A 146 21.20 -40.75 24.70
N LYS A 147 22.12 -39.83 25.02
CA LYS A 147 23.03 -39.97 26.17
C LYS A 147 22.29 -40.16 27.49
N MET A 148 21.23 -39.38 27.75
CA MET A 148 20.42 -39.56 28.96
C MET A 148 19.72 -40.93 29.02
N ALA A 149 19.32 -41.50 27.88
CA ALA A 149 18.74 -42.83 27.83
C ALA A 149 19.80 -43.92 28.08
N GLU A 150 20.97 -43.78 27.45
CA GLU A 150 22.12 -44.66 27.67
C GLU A 150 22.56 -44.65 29.14
N ASP A 151 22.69 -43.48 29.75
CA ASP A 151 23.03 -43.32 31.17
C ASP A 151 22.00 -43.99 32.09
N LYS A 152 20.70 -43.86 31.76
CA LYS A 152 19.62 -44.53 32.50
C LYS A 152 19.67 -46.04 32.37
N ILE A 153 19.93 -46.55 31.16
CA ILE A 153 20.09 -48.00 30.92
C ILE A 153 21.29 -48.50 31.73
N ALA A 154 22.44 -47.84 31.64
CA ALA A 154 23.64 -48.22 32.38
C ALA A 154 23.46 -48.14 33.91
N ALA A 155 22.66 -47.20 34.41
CA ALA A 155 22.29 -47.15 35.82
C ALA A 155 21.34 -48.30 36.21
N ALA A 156 20.34 -48.60 35.39
CA ALA A 156 19.41 -49.70 35.61
C ALA A 156 20.11 -51.08 35.55
N GLU A 157 21.03 -51.28 34.62
CA GLU A 157 21.85 -52.50 34.52
C GLU A 157 22.70 -52.71 35.77
N ARG A 158 23.38 -51.66 36.25
CA ARG A 158 24.14 -51.72 37.51
C ARG A 158 23.24 -52.08 38.69
N GLY A 159 22.04 -51.50 38.75
CA GLY A 159 21.04 -51.82 39.76
C GLY A 159 20.58 -53.28 39.69
N ALA A 160 20.24 -53.77 38.50
CA ALA A 160 19.80 -55.16 38.28
C ALA A 160 20.89 -56.17 38.64
N ILE A 161 22.15 -55.91 38.26
CA ILE A 161 23.29 -56.75 38.63
C ILE A 161 23.47 -56.78 40.16
N ALA A 162 23.38 -55.63 40.82
CA ALA A 162 23.47 -55.54 42.28
C ALA A 162 22.33 -56.33 42.96
N GLU A 163 21.11 -56.23 42.44
CA GLU A 163 19.95 -56.96 42.96
C GLU A 163 20.10 -58.48 42.79
N VAL A 164 20.55 -58.95 41.61
CA VAL A 164 20.82 -60.39 41.38
C VAL A 164 21.88 -60.90 42.34
N ARG A 165 22.98 -60.14 42.54
CA ARG A 165 24.02 -60.50 43.50
C ARG A 165 23.51 -60.56 44.94
N ALA A 166 22.70 -59.59 45.34
CA ALA A 166 22.09 -59.57 46.67
C ALA A 166 21.16 -60.77 46.88
N ARG A 167 20.30 -61.09 45.91
CA ARG A 167 19.43 -62.27 45.95
C ARG A 167 20.22 -63.57 46.02
N ALA A 168 21.29 -63.70 45.23
CA ALA A 168 22.16 -64.87 45.27
C ALA A 168 22.88 -65.02 46.62
N ALA A 169 23.40 -63.92 47.19
CA ALA A 169 24.05 -63.92 48.50
C ALA A 169 23.07 -64.30 49.63
N SER A 170 21.84 -63.78 49.57
CA SER A 170 20.77 -64.13 50.53
C SER A 170 20.36 -65.60 50.40
N ALA A 171 20.20 -66.11 49.18
CA ALA A 171 19.85 -67.52 48.95
C ALA A 171 20.99 -68.46 49.40
N ALA A 172 22.24 -68.13 49.12
CA ALA A 172 23.41 -68.88 49.58
C ALA A 172 23.51 -68.89 51.10
N SER A 173 23.32 -67.74 51.75
CA SER A 173 23.32 -67.62 53.22
C SER A 173 22.18 -68.44 53.84
N ALA A 174 20.98 -68.41 53.26
CA ALA A 174 19.84 -69.19 53.73
C ALA A 174 20.08 -70.70 53.57
N ALA A 175 20.63 -71.13 52.43
CA ALA A 175 20.99 -72.53 52.20
C ALA A 175 22.09 -73.01 53.15
N ALA A 176 23.12 -72.19 53.39
CA ALA A 176 24.16 -72.47 54.37
C ALA A 176 23.58 -72.59 55.78
N ALA A 177 22.71 -71.67 56.20
CA ALA A 177 22.02 -71.74 57.50
C ALA A 177 21.19 -73.02 57.65
N ALA A 178 20.46 -73.43 56.60
CA ALA A 178 19.70 -74.67 56.61
C ALA A 178 20.61 -75.92 56.71
N LEU A 179 21.72 -75.95 55.96
CA LEU A 179 22.68 -77.05 55.99
C LEU A 179 23.37 -77.16 57.37
N ILE A 180 23.73 -76.03 57.97
CA ILE A 180 24.28 -75.97 59.33
C ILE A 180 23.24 -76.51 60.32
N ALA A 181 21.98 -76.09 60.24
CA ALA A 181 20.92 -76.57 61.12
C ALA A 181 20.69 -78.09 61.00
N GLU A 182 20.77 -78.65 59.79
CA GLU A 182 20.63 -80.10 59.56
C GLU A 182 21.84 -80.90 60.07
N ARG A 183 23.05 -80.34 59.97
CA ARG A 183 24.30 -81.01 60.39
C ARG A 183 24.68 -80.70 61.84
N ASN A 184 23.94 -79.82 62.51
CA ASN A 184 24.15 -79.50 63.91
C ASN A 184 23.76 -80.71 64.79
N THR A 185 24.79 -81.34 65.35
CA THR A 185 24.66 -82.43 66.32
C THR A 185 25.43 -82.03 67.57
N ALA A 186 25.05 -82.56 68.74
CA ALA A 186 25.72 -82.24 70.01
C ALA A 186 27.25 -82.47 70.01
N LYS A 187 27.76 -83.38 69.16
CA LYS A 187 29.19 -83.61 68.96
C LYS A 187 29.86 -82.49 68.15
N ALA A 188 29.20 -81.98 67.11
CA ALA A 188 29.69 -80.87 66.30
C ALA A 188 29.68 -79.55 67.10
N ASP A 189 28.63 -79.30 67.89
CA ASP A 189 28.54 -78.13 68.76
C ASP A 189 29.66 -78.09 69.81
N LYS A 190 29.95 -79.23 70.46
CA LYS A 190 31.03 -79.32 71.44
C LYS A 190 32.39 -78.98 70.81
N ALA A 191 32.67 -79.51 69.61
CA ALA A 191 33.91 -79.21 68.89
C ALA A 191 34.02 -77.73 68.51
N LEU A 192 32.93 -77.09 68.07
CA LEU A 192 32.89 -75.66 67.74
C LEU A 192 33.08 -74.78 69.00
N VAL A 193 32.53 -75.19 70.15
CA VAL A 193 32.73 -74.49 71.43
C VAL A 193 34.17 -74.63 71.90
N ASP A 194 34.75 -75.83 71.84
CA ASP A 194 36.15 -76.06 72.22
C ASP A 194 37.10 -75.25 71.32
N GLU A 195 36.84 -75.17 70.01
CA GLU A 195 37.63 -74.37 69.06
C GLU A 195 37.43 -72.85 69.23
N ALA A 196 36.22 -72.38 69.57
CA ALA A 196 35.99 -70.98 69.92
C ALA A 196 36.70 -70.59 71.23
N ILE A 197 36.74 -71.49 72.22
CA ILE A 197 37.48 -71.30 73.48
C ILE A 197 38.99 -71.26 73.19
N ASP A 198 39.51 -72.14 72.34
CA ASP A 198 40.91 -72.16 71.94
C ASP A 198 41.30 -70.92 71.12
N GLY A 199 40.43 -70.49 70.20
CA GLY A 199 40.59 -69.25 69.43
C GLY A 199 40.61 -67.99 70.32
N LEU A 200 39.77 -67.92 71.34
CA LEU A 200 39.81 -66.84 72.35
C LEU A 200 41.05 -66.93 73.25
N GLY A 201 41.58 -68.13 73.48
CA GLY A 201 42.87 -68.36 74.15
C GLY A 201 44.05 -67.88 73.31
N SER A 202 43.99 -68.04 71.99
CA SER A 202 45.05 -67.63 71.05
C SER A 202 45.15 -66.11 70.83
N VAL A 203 44.08 -65.35 71.08
CA VAL A 203 44.05 -63.88 70.94
C VAL A 203 44.58 -63.16 72.21
N ARG A 204 44.99 -63.90 73.26
CA ARG A 204 45.54 -63.32 74.51
C ARG A 204 47.05 -63.57 74.74
N LEU A 205 47.86 -63.60 73.70
CA LEU A 205 49.31 -63.34 73.77
C LEU A 205 49.71 -62.44 72.59
#